data_AF-A0A1M3MXX1-F1
#
_entry.id   AF-A0A1M3MXX1-F1
#
_cell.length_a   1.000
_cell.length_b   1.000
_cell.length_c   1.000
_cell.angle_alpha   90.00
_cell.angle_beta   90.00
_cell.angle_gamma   90.00
#
_symmetry.space_group_name_H-M   'P 1'
#
loop_
_entity.id
_entity.type
_entity.pdbx_description
1 polymer ?
#
loop_
_entity_poly.entity_id
_entity_poly.type
_entity_poly.pdbx_seq_one_letter_code
_entity_poly.pdbx_strand_id
1 'polypeptide(L)'
;MPTTPVVAAWSEHDEARALHPVDRSAIGTTEAARSLVLELFGAGAPARDLFNACARLGALLAEAGASPSLAAGTIDNAARALSDRGAPFDAARLPAARASLVEGYVAAVRAAEHAAGLASWEYPACAVPLGDDSVAIACGHPTDDGEALRAWAARVVGRLVKAKVRRAVLAGANVATAEIASALELVGIEIAGGAARDGREAPPAPATTKSWLRLPWRR
;
A
#
# COMPACT_ATOMS: atom_id res chain seq x y z
N MET A 1 -33.89 20.07 -4.83
CA MET A 1 -34.06 19.94 -3.36
C MET A 1 -32.71 20.21 -2.72
N PRO A 2 -32.64 20.83 -1.53
CA PRO A 2 -31.38 20.90 -0.79
C PRO A 2 -30.94 19.46 -0.45
N THR A 3 -29.74 19.08 -0.85
CA THR A 3 -29.16 17.74 -0.60
C THR A 3 -28.65 17.59 0.84
N THR A 4 -28.36 18.71 1.51
CA THR A 4 -27.87 18.79 2.90
C THR A 4 -28.64 17.93 3.92
N PRO A 5 -29.99 17.97 4.02
CA PRO A 5 -30.72 17.13 4.97
C PRO A 5 -30.65 15.62 4.65
N VAL A 6 -30.47 15.26 3.38
CA VAL A 6 -30.31 13.86 2.96
C VAL A 6 -28.89 13.37 3.24
N VAL A 7 -27.88 14.22 3.02
CA VAL A 7 -26.48 13.94 3.37
C VAL A 7 -26.36 13.68 4.87
N ALA A 8 -26.98 14.51 5.71
CA ALA A 8 -26.99 14.31 7.16
C ALA A 8 -27.61 12.96 7.56
N ALA A 9 -28.79 12.64 7.00
CA ALA A 9 -29.44 11.35 7.27
C ALA A 9 -28.61 10.14 6.79
N TRP A 10 -27.93 10.27 5.65
CA TRP A 10 -27.01 9.24 5.18
C TRP A 10 -25.84 9.07 6.14
N SER A 11 -25.20 10.15 6.57
CA SER A 11 -24.11 10.11 7.55
C SER A 11 -24.56 9.46 8.86
N GLU A 12 -25.75 9.79 9.37
CA GLU A 12 -26.32 9.15 10.57
C GLU A 12 -26.48 7.63 10.39
N HIS A 13 -26.97 7.16 9.24
CA HIS A 13 -27.11 5.72 8.94
C HIS A 13 -25.77 4.99 8.84
N ASP A 14 -24.75 5.65 8.31
CA ASP A 14 -23.39 5.11 8.25
C ASP A 14 -22.73 5.10 9.62
N GLU A 15 -22.87 6.16 10.41
CA GLU A 15 -22.33 6.27 11.77
C GLU A 15 -22.93 5.24 12.72
N ALA A 16 -24.23 4.95 12.61
CA ALA A 16 -24.89 3.91 13.38
C ALA A 16 -24.31 2.51 13.12
N ARG A 17 -23.61 2.31 12.00
CA ARG A 17 -22.97 1.04 11.60
C ARG A 17 -21.45 1.09 11.65
N ALA A 18 -20.86 2.25 11.94
CA ALA A 18 -19.42 2.46 11.99
C ALA A 18 -18.82 1.75 13.21
N LEU A 19 -18.19 0.59 12.96
CA LEU A 19 -17.56 -0.23 14.00
C LEU A 19 -16.26 0.41 14.50
N HIS A 20 -15.53 1.10 13.63
CA HIS A 20 -14.22 1.68 13.95
C HIS A 20 -14.28 3.22 14.05
N PRO A 21 -13.47 3.85 14.93
CA PRO A 21 -13.35 5.31 14.97
C PRO A 21 -12.93 5.92 13.62
N VAL A 22 -12.11 5.20 12.84
CA VAL A 22 -11.66 5.63 11.50
C VAL A 22 -12.82 5.74 10.50
N ASP A 23 -13.84 4.88 10.63
CA ASP A 23 -15.04 4.94 9.78
C ASP A 23 -15.77 6.28 9.97
N ARG A 24 -15.91 6.75 11.22
CA ARG A 24 -16.55 8.04 11.54
C ARG A 24 -15.79 9.22 10.96
N SER A 25 -14.46 9.19 11.05
CA SER A 25 -13.61 10.20 10.41
C SER A 25 -13.80 10.20 8.90
N ALA A 26 -13.81 9.02 8.26
CA ALA A 26 -13.99 8.88 6.82
C ALA A 26 -15.36 9.37 6.35
N ILE A 27 -16.43 9.15 7.13
CA ILE A 27 -17.76 9.69 6.85
C ILE A 27 -17.71 11.22 6.78
N GLY A 28 -17.13 11.88 7.78
CA GLY A 28 -17.00 13.34 7.81
C GLY A 28 -16.15 13.89 6.67
N THR A 29 -15.00 13.28 6.36
CA THR A 29 -14.11 13.78 5.30
C THR A 29 -14.66 13.55 3.89
N THR A 30 -15.67 12.71 3.71
CA THR A 30 -16.27 12.41 2.40
C THR A 30 -17.62 13.11 2.13
N GLU A 31 -18.03 14.05 2.98
CA GLU A 31 -19.32 14.75 2.89
C GLU A 31 -19.59 15.39 1.52
N ALA A 32 -18.59 16.05 0.93
CA ALA A 32 -18.72 16.69 -0.38
C ALA A 32 -18.96 15.67 -1.51
N ALA A 33 -18.27 14.51 -1.46
CA ALA A 33 -18.47 13.44 -2.43
C ALA A 33 -19.85 12.77 -2.27
N ARG A 34 -20.33 12.61 -1.03
CA ARG A 34 -21.68 12.13 -0.74
C ARG A 34 -22.75 13.06 -1.30
N SER A 35 -22.54 14.37 -1.16
CA SER A 35 -23.43 15.39 -1.70
C SER A 35 -23.57 15.25 -3.23
N LEU A 36 -22.44 15.11 -3.93
CA LEU A 36 -22.42 14.88 -5.38
C LEU A 36 -23.14 13.58 -5.79
N VAL A 37 -22.92 12.48 -5.07
CA VAL A 37 -23.60 11.20 -5.34
C VAL A 37 -25.12 11.36 -5.23
N LEU A 38 -25.61 12.07 -4.19
CA LEU A 38 -27.03 12.32 -4.02
C LEU A 38 -27.61 13.22 -5.11
N GLU A 39 -26.88 14.24 -5.56
CA GLU A 39 -27.28 15.07 -6.70
C GLU A 39 -27.47 14.23 -7.97
N LEU A 40 -26.57 13.27 -8.19
CA LEU A 40 -26.57 12.38 -9.36
C LEU A 40 -27.55 11.20 -9.26
N PHE A 41 -28.11 10.93 -8.08
CA PHE A 41 -29.24 10.00 -7.91
C PHE A 41 -30.58 10.59 -8.38
N GLY A 42 -30.64 11.92 -8.55
CA GLY A 42 -31.84 12.63 -8.98
C GLY A 42 -32.27 12.31 -10.43
N ALA A 43 -33.53 12.64 -10.72
CA ALA A 43 -34.10 12.47 -12.06
C ALA A 43 -33.35 13.34 -13.09
N GLY A 44 -32.83 12.71 -14.14
CA GLY A 44 -32.18 13.38 -15.28
C GLY A 44 -30.65 13.31 -15.33
N ALA A 45 -29.99 12.84 -14.26
CA ALA A 45 -28.54 12.65 -14.28
C ALA A 45 -28.14 11.46 -15.19
N PRO A 46 -27.08 11.58 -16.01
CA PRO A 46 -26.52 10.46 -16.75
C PRO A 46 -26.04 9.35 -15.81
N ALA A 47 -26.38 8.10 -16.10
CA ALA A 47 -26.00 6.95 -15.27
C ALA A 47 -24.46 6.84 -15.11
N ARG A 48 -23.71 7.17 -16.17
CA ARG A 48 -22.25 7.18 -16.16
C ARG A 48 -21.68 8.10 -15.07
N ASP A 49 -22.27 9.28 -14.89
CA ASP A 49 -21.75 10.28 -13.96
C ASP A 49 -21.98 9.83 -12.52
N LEU A 50 -23.16 9.26 -12.23
CA LEU A 50 -23.44 8.62 -10.95
C LEU A 50 -22.43 7.52 -10.63
N PHE A 51 -22.16 6.62 -11.58
CA PHE A 51 -21.25 5.50 -11.36
C PHE A 51 -19.80 5.98 -11.16
N ASN A 52 -19.36 6.98 -11.91
CA ASN A 52 -18.06 7.62 -11.71
C ASN A 52 -17.96 8.29 -10.33
N ALA A 53 -19.01 8.98 -9.89
CA ALA A 53 -19.05 9.61 -8.57
C ALA A 53 -19.02 8.57 -7.45
N CYS A 54 -19.76 7.46 -7.60
CA CYS A 54 -19.71 6.34 -6.66
C CYS A 54 -18.32 5.72 -6.59
N ALA A 55 -17.66 5.46 -7.73
CA ALA A 55 -16.30 4.96 -7.76
C ALA A 55 -15.31 5.92 -7.10
N ARG A 56 -15.45 7.23 -7.34
CA ARG A 56 -14.64 8.26 -6.68
C ARG A 56 -14.87 8.30 -5.18
N LEU A 57 -16.11 8.19 -4.72
CA LEU A 57 -16.43 8.09 -3.29
C LEU A 57 -15.78 6.84 -2.67
N GLY A 58 -15.85 5.69 -3.35
CA GLY A 58 -15.17 4.48 -2.92
C GLY A 58 -13.66 4.66 -2.73
N ALA A 59 -13.00 5.31 -3.70
CA ALA A 59 -11.57 5.63 -3.60
C ALA A 59 -11.27 6.57 -2.42
N LEU A 60 -12.05 7.63 -2.22
CA LEU A 60 -11.88 8.56 -1.10
C LEU A 60 -12.09 7.89 0.26
N LEU A 61 -13.03 6.95 0.36
CA LEU A 61 -13.23 6.14 1.57
C LEU A 61 -11.99 5.29 1.87
N ALA A 62 -11.42 4.63 0.85
CA ALA A 62 -10.20 3.85 1.00
C ALA A 62 -8.99 4.72 1.41
N GLU A 63 -8.81 5.87 0.77
CA GLU A 63 -7.76 6.84 1.10
C GLU A 63 -7.89 7.36 2.55
N ALA A 64 -9.12 7.50 3.05
CA ALA A 64 -9.41 7.87 4.44
C ALA A 64 -9.28 6.70 5.44
N GLY A 65 -8.97 5.49 4.98
CA GLY A 65 -8.82 4.30 5.83
C GLY A 65 -10.14 3.72 6.32
N ALA A 66 -11.26 4.01 5.65
CA ALA A 66 -12.56 3.40 5.95
C ALA A 66 -12.48 1.87 5.86
N SER A 67 -13.30 1.17 6.65
CA SER A 67 -13.39 -0.28 6.60
C SER A 67 -14.11 -0.76 5.31
N PRO A 68 -13.80 -1.98 4.83
CA PRO A 68 -14.55 -2.59 3.73
C PRO A 68 -16.05 -2.74 4.04
N SER A 69 -16.39 -2.90 5.31
CA SER A 69 -17.78 -3.04 5.76
C SER A 69 -18.59 -1.75 5.62
N LEU A 70 -17.97 -0.59 5.88
CA LEU A 70 -18.58 0.71 5.61
C LEU A 70 -18.78 0.90 4.11
N ALA A 71 -17.73 0.66 3.31
CA ALA A 71 -17.79 0.79 1.86
C ALA A 71 -18.89 -0.09 1.24
N ALA A 72 -19.01 -1.35 1.65
CA ALA A 72 -20.02 -2.26 1.12
C ALA A 72 -21.46 -1.80 1.40
N GLY A 73 -21.70 -1.11 2.53
CA GLY A 73 -23.03 -0.71 2.98
C GLY A 73 -23.44 0.73 2.64
N THR A 74 -22.50 1.59 2.24
CA THR A 74 -22.74 3.04 2.21
C THR A 74 -23.80 3.45 1.16
N ILE A 75 -23.84 2.82 -0.02
CA ILE A 75 -24.87 3.13 -1.04
C ILE A 75 -26.27 2.68 -0.59
N ASP A 76 -26.38 1.58 0.17
CA ASP A 76 -27.66 1.16 0.73
C ASP A 76 -28.18 2.17 1.77
N ASN A 77 -27.27 2.73 2.56
CA ASN A 77 -27.58 3.78 3.51
C ASN A 77 -27.94 5.11 2.80
N ALA A 78 -27.36 5.41 1.63
CA ALA A 78 -27.78 6.53 0.79
C ALA A 78 -29.21 6.36 0.29
N ALA A 79 -29.54 5.17 -0.22
CA ALA A 79 -30.89 4.82 -0.69
C ALA A 79 -31.93 4.90 0.44
N ARG A 80 -31.54 4.44 1.64
CA ARG A 80 -32.36 4.56 2.84
C ARG A 80 -32.60 6.02 3.21
N ALA A 81 -31.56 6.86 3.22
CA ALA A 81 -31.69 8.29 3.52
C ALA A 81 -32.60 9.01 2.52
N LEU A 82 -32.50 8.69 1.23
CA LEU A 82 -33.40 9.21 0.19
C LEU A 82 -34.85 8.79 0.45
N SER A 83 -35.07 7.52 0.79
CA SER A 83 -36.41 6.98 1.09
C SER A 83 -37.02 7.62 2.34
N ASP A 84 -36.26 7.72 3.44
CA ASP A 84 -36.69 8.32 4.71
C ASP A 84 -37.08 9.79 4.54
N ARG A 85 -36.48 10.48 3.56
CA ARG A 85 -36.73 11.89 3.24
C ARG A 85 -37.75 12.10 2.11
N GLY A 86 -38.30 11.03 1.55
CA GLY A 86 -39.24 11.10 0.42
C GLY A 86 -38.64 11.70 -0.85
N ALA A 87 -37.31 11.65 -1.00
CA ALA A 87 -36.63 12.17 -2.17
C ALA A 87 -36.71 11.14 -3.32
N PRO A 88 -37.14 11.53 -4.53
CA PRO A 88 -37.25 10.60 -5.65
C PRO A 88 -35.86 10.18 -6.15
N PHE A 89 -35.66 8.89 -6.39
CA PHE A 89 -34.46 8.34 -7.01
C PHE A 89 -34.79 7.07 -7.81
N ASP A 90 -33.93 6.74 -8.77
CA ASP A 90 -34.07 5.54 -9.60
C ASP A 90 -33.46 4.31 -8.91
N ALA A 91 -34.30 3.51 -8.26
CA ALA A 91 -33.87 2.30 -7.55
C ALA A 91 -33.21 1.25 -8.46
N ALA A 92 -33.48 1.26 -9.78
CA ALA A 92 -32.86 0.32 -10.72
C ALA A 92 -31.34 0.55 -10.87
N ARG A 93 -30.84 1.75 -10.49
CA ARG A 93 -29.42 2.09 -10.53
C ARG A 93 -28.63 1.63 -9.31
N LEU A 94 -29.31 1.23 -8.23
CA LEU A 94 -28.64 0.85 -6.98
C LEU A 94 -27.60 -0.28 -7.13
N PRO A 95 -27.87 -1.38 -7.85
CA PRO A 95 -26.87 -2.45 -8.01
C PRO A 95 -25.58 -1.97 -8.67
N ALA A 96 -25.69 -1.17 -9.72
CA ALA A 96 -24.53 -0.62 -10.43
C ALA A 96 -23.80 0.44 -9.60
N ALA A 97 -24.53 1.31 -8.88
CA ALA A 97 -23.93 2.28 -7.97
C ALA A 97 -23.12 1.60 -6.84
N ARG A 98 -23.65 0.51 -6.26
CA ARG A 98 -22.92 -0.33 -5.29
C ARG A 98 -21.65 -0.90 -5.90
N ALA A 99 -21.75 -1.53 -7.07
CA ALA A 99 -20.62 -2.15 -7.74
C ALA A 99 -19.51 -1.13 -8.03
N SER A 100 -19.85 0.03 -8.60
CA SER A 100 -18.89 1.08 -8.91
C SER A 100 -18.18 1.61 -7.66
N LEU A 101 -18.90 1.79 -6.56
CA LEU A 101 -18.27 2.21 -5.30
C LEU A 101 -17.28 1.17 -4.78
N VAL A 102 -17.65 -0.11 -4.76
CA VAL A 102 -16.78 -1.20 -4.31
C VAL A 102 -15.56 -1.34 -5.22
N GLU A 103 -15.73 -1.24 -6.54
CA GLU A 103 -14.62 -1.27 -7.50
C GLU A 103 -13.65 -0.11 -7.26
N GLY A 104 -14.15 1.11 -7.06
CA GLY A 104 -13.33 2.27 -6.75
C GLY A 104 -12.57 2.13 -5.44
N TYR A 105 -13.21 1.60 -4.40
CA TYR A 105 -12.59 1.31 -3.11
C TYR A 105 -11.46 0.27 -3.25
N VAL A 106 -11.73 -0.86 -3.89
CA VAL A 106 -10.73 -1.94 -4.07
C VAL A 106 -9.58 -1.49 -4.96
N ALA A 107 -9.84 -0.71 -6.01
CA ALA A 107 -8.81 -0.16 -6.87
C ALA A 107 -7.84 0.75 -6.09
N ALA A 108 -8.38 1.63 -5.24
CA ALA A 108 -7.58 2.51 -4.40
C ALA A 108 -6.75 1.73 -3.36
N VAL A 109 -7.34 0.73 -2.68
CA VAL A 109 -6.60 -0.14 -1.75
C VAL A 109 -5.47 -0.86 -2.47
N ARG A 110 -5.73 -1.47 -3.64
CA ARG A 110 -4.68 -2.17 -4.41
C ARG A 110 -3.57 -1.24 -4.86
N ALA A 111 -3.90 -0.02 -5.27
CA ALA A 111 -2.90 0.98 -5.65
C ALA A 111 -2.03 1.38 -4.46
N ALA A 112 -2.64 1.60 -3.28
CA ALA A 112 -1.92 1.92 -2.06
C ALA A 112 -0.99 0.78 -1.61
N GLU A 113 -1.47 -0.47 -1.61
CA GLU A 113 -0.65 -1.64 -1.29
C GLU A 113 0.49 -1.84 -2.29
N HIS A 114 0.25 -1.64 -3.57
CA HIS A 114 1.29 -1.70 -4.58
C HIS A 114 2.36 -0.63 -4.38
N ALA A 115 1.94 0.61 -4.10
CA ALA A 115 2.83 1.72 -3.80
C ALA A 115 3.64 1.49 -2.50
N ALA A 116 3.01 0.97 -1.45
CA ALA A 116 3.68 0.61 -0.20
C ALA A 116 4.71 -0.52 -0.42
N GLY A 117 4.34 -1.53 -1.22
CA GLY A 117 5.23 -2.59 -1.65
C GLY A 117 6.46 -2.05 -2.37
N LEU A 118 6.29 -1.14 -3.33
CA LEU A 118 7.40 -0.47 -4.01
C LEU A 118 8.26 0.36 -3.06
N ALA A 119 7.62 1.12 -2.16
CA ALA A 119 8.33 1.96 -1.19
C ALA A 119 9.21 1.16 -0.23
N SER A 120 8.88 -0.10 0.06
CA SER A 120 9.72 -0.98 0.90
C SER A 120 11.10 -1.27 0.29
N TRP A 121 11.24 -1.10 -1.03
CA TRP A 121 12.49 -1.28 -1.76
C TRP A 121 13.28 0.02 -1.94
N GLU A 122 12.75 1.16 -1.53
CA GLU A 122 13.45 2.44 -1.58
C GLU A 122 14.29 2.68 -0.32
N TYR A 123 15.33 3.51 -0.42
CA TYR A 123 16.07 3.95 0.77
C TYR A 123 15.22 4.90 1.63
N PRO A 124 15.17 4.75 2.97
CA PRO A 124 16.00 3.85 3.79
C PRO A 124 15.40 2.46 4.05
N ALA A 125 14.17 2.17 3.61
CA ALA A 125 13.46 0.93 3.95
C ALA A 125 14.20 -0.34 3.49
N CYS A 126 14.89 -0.29 2.35
CA CYS A 126 15.67 -1.42 1.85
C CYS A 126 17.06 -1.59 2.48
N ALA A 127 17.44 -0.73 3.43
CA ALA A 127 18.80 -0.65 3.97
C ALA A 127 18.85 -0.77 5.50
N VAL A 128 19.73 -1.64 6.00
CA VAL A 128 19.99 -1.82 7.44
C VAL A 128 21.42 -1.39 7.76
N PRO A 129 21.64 -0.35 8.59
CA PRO A 129 22.98 0.03 9.04
C PRO A 129 23.65 -1.09 9.83
N LEU A 130 24.92 -1.37 9.54
CA LEU A 130 25.72 -2.41 10.22
C LEU A 130 26.77 -1.83 11.17
N GLY A 131 26.95 -0.50 11.21
CA GLY A 131 28.07 0.15 11.89
C GLY A 131 29.29 0.33 10.96
N ASP A 132 30.32 1.05 11.42
CA ASP A 132 31.59 1.29 10.69
C ASP A 132 31.40 1.66 9.21
N ASP A 133 30.57 2.69 8.96
CA ASP A 133 30.20 3.16 7.62
C ASP A 133 29.70 2.04 6.68
N SER A 134 29.08 0.99 7.23
CA SER A 134 28.64 -0.20 6.50
C SER A 134 27.12 -0.37 6.52
N VAL A 135 26.56 -0.93 5.43
CA VAL A 135 25.11 -1.14 5.27
C VAL A 135 24.83 -2.51 4.64
N ALA A 136 23.74 -3.17 5.06
CA ALA A 136 23.15 -4.28 4.32
C ALA A 136 21.98 -3.78 3.47
N ILE A 137 21.91 -4.17 2.21
CA ILE A 137 20.86 -3.75 1.27
C ILE A 137 20.10 -4.97 0.75
N ALA A 138 18.77 -4.91 0.87
CA ALA A 138 17.87 -5.88 0.27
C ALA A 138 17.57 -5.50 -1.19
N CYS A 139 18.06 -6.31 -2.13
CA CYS A 139 17.96 -6.11 -3.57
C CYS A 139 16.75 -6.88 -4.16
N GLY A 140 15.54 -6.52 -3.74
CA GLY A 140 14.31 -7.23 -4.12
C GLY A 140 13.28 -6.39 -4.89
N HIS A 141 13.68 -5.30 -5.53
CA HIS A 141 12.77 -4.45 -6.31
C HIS A 141 11.95 -5.31 -7.31
N PRO A 142 10.60 -5.19 -7.35
CA PRO A 142 9.73 -6.14 -8.04
C PRO A 142 9.62 -5.84 -9.55
N THR A 143 10.76 -5.77 -10.23
CA THR A 143 10.85 -5.62 -11.69
C THR A 143 12.12 -6.26 -12.22
N ASP A 144 12.05 -6.83 -13.42
CA ASP A 144 13.23 -7.29 -14.17
C ASP A 144 13.63 -6.28 -15.27
N ASP A 145 12.92 -5.14 -15.35
CA ASP A 145 13.26 -4.07 -16.30
C ASP A 145 14.58 -3.37 -15.90
N GLY A 146 15.59 -3.50 -16.76
CA GLY A 146 16.93 -3.01 -16.47
C GLY A 146 17.02 -1.48 -16.35
N GLU A 147 16.20 -0.72 -17.06
CA GLU A 147 16.18 0.75 -16.93
C GLU A 147 15.60 1.18 -15.58
N ALA A 148 14.49 0.58 -15.16
CA ALA A 148 13.90 0.78 -13.85
C ALA A 148 14.85 0.40 -12.71
N LEU A 149 15.54 -0.75 -12.83
CA LEU A 149 16.53 -1.20 -11.85
C LEU A 149 17.73 -0.25 -11.77
N ARG A 150 18.25 0.25 -12.90
CA ARG A 150 19.30 1.28 -12.91
C ARG A 150 18.87 2.57 -12.24
N ALA A 151 17.67 3.04 -12.55
CA ALA A 151 17.12 4.27 -11.95
C ALA A 151 16.93 4.11 -10.44
N TRP A 152 16.45 2.95 -9.98
CA TRP A 152 16.35 2.60 -8.58
C TRP A 152 17.72 2.57 -7.88
N ALA A 153 18.68 1.83 -8.45
CA ALA A 153 20.03 1.72 -7.92
C ALA A 153 20.68 3.10 -7.75
N ALA A 154 20.56 3.98 -8.75
CA ALA A 154 21.07 5.34 -8.69
C ALA A 154 20.48 6.16 -7.52
N ARG A 155 19.17 6.02 -7.25
CA ARG A 155 18.53 6.69 -6.10
C ARG A 155 19.07 6.17 -4.77
N VAL A 156 19.18 4.84 -4.62
CA VAL A 156 19.71 4.22 -3.40
C VAL A 156 21.16 4.65 -3.16
N VAL A 157 22.02 4.49 -4.16
CA VAL A 157 23.44 4.87 -4.08
C VAL A 157 23.61 6.37 -3.79
N GLY A 158 22.83 7.23 -4.43
CA GLY A 158 22.86 8.67 -4.16
C GLY A 158 22.52 9.02 -2.71
N ARG A 159 21.70 8.22 -2.03
CA ARG A 159 21.41 8.37 -0.59
C ARG A 159 22.54 7.82 0.28
N LEU A 160 23.14 6.70 -0.09
CA LEU A 160 24.28 6.10 0.62
C LEU A 160 25.52 6.99 0.63
N VAL A 161 25.83 7.61 -0.51
CA VAL A 161 26.92 8.59 -0.63
C VAL A 161 26.68 9.77 0.33
N LYS A 162 25.45 10.30 0.38
CA LYS A 162 25.08 11.36 1.33
C LYS A 162 25.21 10.91 2.79
N ALA A 163 24.98 9.63 3.06
CA ALA A 163 25.14 9.00 4.37
C ALA A 163 26.60 8.59 4.69
N LYS A 164 27.57 8.88 3.80
CA LYS A 164 29.00 8.53 3.95
C LYS A 164 29.28 7.04 4.15
N VAL A 165 28.41 6.19 3.62
CA VAL A 165 28.63 4.74 3.62
C VAL A 165 29.83 4.40 2.73
N ARG A 166 30.68 3.49 3.20
CA ARG A 166 31.88 3.01 2.52
C ARG A 166 31.80 1.54 2.11
N ARG A 167 30.99 0.74 2.82
CA ARG A 167 30.85 -0.70 2.56
C ARG A 167 29.39 -1.12 2.48
N ALA A 168 29.06 -2.01 1.54
CA ALA A 168 27.73 -2.56 1.37
C ALA A 168 27.75 -4.09 1.31
N VAL A 169 26.79 -4.74 1.96
CA VAL A 169 26.47 -6.16 1.77
C VAL A 169 25.16 -6.24 1.00
N LEU A 170 25.14 -6.99 -0.10
CA LEU A 170 23.97 -7.10 -0.97
C LEU A 170 23.33 -8.48 -0.82
N ALA A 171 22.00 -8.52 -0.76
CA ALA A 171 21.25 -9.76 -0.79
C ALA A 171 19.92 -9.58 -1.54
N GLY A 172 19.63 -10.43 -2.53
CA GLY A 172 18.37 -10.37 -3.26
C GLY A 172 18.43 -11.10 -4.61
N ALA A 173 17.59 -10.67 -5.54
CA ALA A 173 17.56 -11.23 -6.89
C ALA A 173 18.84 -10.89 -7.65
N ASN A 174 19.31 -11.79 -8.52
CA ASN A 174 20.58 -11.63 -9.24
C ASN A 174 20.60 -10.36 -10.09
N VAL A 175 19.51 -10.06 -10.81
CA VAL A 175 19.41 -8.88 -11.69
C VAL A 175 19.46 -7.57 -10.91
N ALA A 176 18.69 -7.45 -9.82
CA ALA A 176 18.70 -6.26 -8.98
C ALA A 176 20.03 -6.08 -8.23
N THR A 177 20.64 -7.18 -7.80
CA THR A 177 21.96 -7.19 -7.15
C THR A 177 23.06 -6.73 -8.11
N ALA A 178 23.04 -7.18 -9.36
CA ALA A 178 24.00 -6.76 -10.37
C ALA A 178 23.93 -5.26 -10.67
N GLU A 179 22.72 -4.71 -10.83
CA GLU A 179 22.53 -3.29 -11.15
C GLU A 179 22.96 -2.38 -9.98
N ILE A 180 22.63 -2.73 -8.73
CA ILE A 180 23.10 -1.95 -7.58
C ILE A 180 24.59 -2.12 -7.32
N ALA A 181 25.16 -3.31 -7.55
CA ALA A 181 26.60 -3.54 -7.45
C ALA A 181 27.37 -2.61 -8.40
N SER A 182 26.96 -2.58 -9.67
CA SER A 182 27.53 -1.69 -10.68
C SER A 182 27.45 -0.20 -10.26
N ALA A 183 26.31 0.23 -9.72
CA ALA A 183 26.14 1.60 -9.24
C ALA A 183 27.02 1.93 -8.01
N LEU A 184 27.22 0.98 -7.10
CA LEU A 184 28.08 1.14 -5.91
C LEU A 184 29.57 1.22 -6.29
N GLU A 185 30.02 0.38 -7.21
CA GLU A 185 31.38 0.38 -7.74
C GLU A 185 31.73 1.73 -8.38
N LEU A 186 30.80 2.31 -9.14
CA LEU A 186 30.97 3.61 -9.79
C LEU A 186 31.27 4.76 -8.81
N VAL A 187 30.74 4.68 -7.59
CA VAL A 187 30.94 5.71 -6.56
C VAL A 187 31.98 5.32 -5.49
N GLY A 188 32.63 4.17 -5.65
CA GLY A 188 33.68 3.68 -4.75
C GLY A 188 33.17 3.15 -3.40
N ILE A 189 31.93 2.65 -3.33
CA ILE A 189 31.44 1.91 -2.16
C ILE A 189 31.81 0.43 -2.34
N GLU A 190 32.61 -0.10 -1.42
CA GLU A 190 33.09 -1.48 -1.48
C GLU A 190 31.96 -2.47 -1.20
N ILE A 191 31.85 -3.51 -2.03
CA ILE A 191 30.90 -4.60 -1.80
C ILE A 191 31.59 -5.65 -0.93
N ALA A 192 31.21 -5.71 0.33
CA ALA A 192 31.66 -6.76 1.23
C ALA A 192 31.01 -8.08 0.78
N GLY A 193 31.83 -9.03 0.35
CA GLY A 193 31.38 -10.32 -0.16
C GLY A 193 30.39 -10.99 0.80
N GLY A 194 29.12 -11.05 0.40
CA GLY A 194 28.19 -12.04 0.93
C GLY A 194 28.76 -13.41 0.60
N ALA A 195 28.76 -14.32 1.57
CA ALA A 195 29.24 -15.69 1.43
C ALA A 195 28.91 -16.24 0.03
N ALA A 196 29.96 -16.64 -0.68
CA ALA A 196 29.88 -17.28 -1.97
C ALA A 196 28.73 -18.30 -2.00
N ARG A 197 27.73 -18.04 -2.83
CA ARG A 197 26.91 -19.11 -3.42
C ARG A 197 27.67 -19.72 -4.61
N ASP A 198 28.95 -20.04 -4.39
CA ASP A 198 29.63 -21.02 -5.22
C ASP A 198 29.38 -22.37 -4.54
N GLY A 199 28.70 -23.27 -5.25
CA GLY A 199 28.49 -24.66 -4.87
C GLY A 199 29.80 -25.48 -4.87
N ARG A 200 30.84 -24.98 -4.21
CA ARG A 200 32.03 -25.74 -3.83
C ARG A 200 32.14 -25.72 -2.33
N GLU A 201 31.63 -26.79 -1.75
CA GLU A 201 31.86 -27.21 -0.38
C GLU A 201 33.37 -27.09 -0.07
N ALA A 202 33.74 -26.08 0.71
CA ALA A 202 35.07 -26.04 1.31
C ALA A 202 35.16 -27.22 2.29
N PRO A 203 36.23 -28.03 2.25
CA PRO A 203 36.35 -29.19 3.13
C PRO A 203 36.30 -28.72 4.59
N PRO A 204 35.52 -29.39 5.46
CA PRO A 204 35.41 -28.99 6.85
C PRO A 204 36.80 -29.04 7.50
N ALA A 205 37.18 -27.93 8.13
CA ALA A 205 38.39 -27.84 8.95
C ALA A 205 38.34 -28.94 10.04
N PRO A 206 39.49 -29.58 10.36
CA PRO A 206 39.52 -30.71 11.27
C PRO A 206 38.97 -30.29 12.64
N ALA A 207 38.00 -31.07 13.13
CA ALA A 207 37.36 -30.88 14.42
C ALA A 207 38.40 -30.87 15.54
N THR A 208 38.63 -29.69 16.13
CA THR A 208 39.32 -29.58 17.40
C THR A 208 38.30 -29.77 18.50
N THR A 209 38.32 -30.96 19.07
CA THR A 209 37.50 -31.39 20.20
C THR A 209 37.78 -30.48 21.40
N LYS A 210 36.87 -29.56 21.73
CA LYS A 210 36.74 -29.02 23.08
C LYS A 210 35.28 -29.11 23.53
N SER A 211 35.02 -30.29 24.11
CA SER A 211 33.96 -30.60 25.05
C SER A 211 33.82 -29.52 26.10
N TRP A 212 32.86 -28.60 25.99
CA TRP A 212 32.22 -27.88 27.11
C TRP A 212 30.92 -27.25 26.60
N LEU A 213 29.81 -27.99 26.71
CA LEU A 213 28.43 -27.55 26.93
C LEU A 213 27.48 -28.71 26.61
N ARG A 214 27.53 -29.74 27.47
CA ARG A 214 26.32 -30.51 27.76
C ARG A 214 25.47 -29.63 28.66
N LEU A 215 24.30 -29.20 28.19
CA LEU A 215 23.20 -28.86 29.07
C LEU A 215 22.07 -29.85 28.82
N PRO A 216 21.49 -30.44 29.89
CA PRO A 216 20.36 -31.35 29.80
C PRO A 216 19.09 -30.54 29.53
N TRP A 217 17.93 -31.21 29.56
CA TRP A 217 16.55 -30.69 29.38
C TRP A 217 15.95 -30.91 27.99
N ARG A 218 15.32 -32.08 27.83
CA ARG A 218 13.91 -32.18 27.39
C ARG A 218 13.30 -33.51 27.88
N ARG A 219 12.21 -33.32 28.62
CA ARG A 219 11.04 -34.17 28.95
C ARG A 219 11.17 -35.69 28.84
#